data_AF-K6WFH5-F1
#
_entry.id   AF-K6WFH5-F1
#
_cell.length_a   1.000
_cell.length_b   1.000
_cell.length_c   1.000
_cell.angle_alpha   90.00
_cell.angle_beta   90.00
_cell.angle_gamma   90.00
#
_symmetry.space_group_name_H-M   'P 1'
#
loop_
_entity.id
_entity.type
_entity.pdbx_description
1 polymer ?
#
loop_
_entity_poly.entity_id
_entity_poly.type
_entity_poly.pdbx_seq_one_letter_code
_entity_poly.pdbx_strand_id
1 'polypeptide(L)'
;MREYHRARPGHSSRPQIIVRGIQEEDSRQVPGDLLAEWDILFHPATDNSSPEVRGDVVARRTVRRARHSRTSILEGDSHPVILLATDVPATAAGDVWSQVLRSAERGGTLSDVLMEHQRSQR
;
A
#
# COMPACT_ATOMS: atom_id res chain seq x y z
N MET A 1 -8.90 -2.87 7.41
CA MET A 1 -8.70 -4.11 6.63
C MET A 1 -9.96 -4.96 6.42
N ARG A 2 -10.87 -5.09 7.40
CA ARG A 2 -12.08 -5.93 7.27
C ARG A 2 -12.96 -5.53 6.08
N GLU A 3 -13.14 -4.23 5.85
CA GLU A 3 -13.94 -3.71 4.74
C GLU A 3 -13.27 -3.99 3.38
N TYR A 4 -11.96 -3.83 3.28
CA TYR A 4 -11.20 -4.20 2.06
C TYR A 4 -11.41 -5.67 1.70
N HIS A 5 -11.23 -6.60 2.64
CA HIS A 5 -11.47 -8.03 2.36
C HIS A 5 -12.94 -8.35 2.07
N ARG A 6 -13.90 -7.56 2.59
CA ARG A 6 -15.31 -7.70 2.19
C ARG A 6 -15.53 -7.30 0.73
N ALA A 7 -14.86 -6.23 0.26
CA ALA A 7 -14.92 -5.80 -1.13
C ALA A 7 -14.08 -6.69 -2.07
N ARG A 8 -13.04 -7.34 -1.53
CA ARG A 8 -12.09 -8.20 -2.25
C ARG A 8 -11.92 -9.55 -1.53
N PRO A 9 -12.94 -10.42 -1.55
CA PRO A 9 -12.93 -11.68 -0.80
C PRO A 9 -11.84 -12.66 -1.27
N GLY A 10 -11.38 -12.52 -2.53
CA GLY A 10 -10.26 -13.28 -3.07
C GLY A 10 -8.87 -12.78 -2.65
N HIS A 11 -8.76 -11.74 -1.80
CA HIS A 11 -7.48 -11.07 -1.51
C HIS A 11 -7.16 -11.06 -0.01
N SER A 12 -7.56 -12.13 0.69
CA SER A 12 -7.42 -12.28 2.14
C SER A 12 -6.10 -12.93 2.58
N SER A 13 -5.23 -13.28 1.63
CA SER A 13 -3.91 -13.83 1.92
C SER A 13 -3.05 -12.84 2.72
N ARG A 14 -2.04 -13.35 3.42
CA ARG A 14 -1.14 -12.49 4.22
C ARG A 14 -0.47 -11.46 3.30
N PRO A 15 -0.60 -10.15 3.58
CA PRO A 15 0.00 -9.14 2.73
C PRO A 15 1.51 -9.13 2.84
N GLN A 16 2.16 -8.78 1.74
CA GLN A 16 3.59 -8.53 1.65
C GLN A 16 3.83 -7.02 1.71
N ILE A 17 4.93 -6.60 2.34
CA ILE A 17 5.27 -5.17 2.45
C ILE A 17 6.13 -4.79 1.24
N ILE A 18 5.69 -3.79 0.48
CA ILE A 18 6.45 -3.18 -0.62
C ILE A 18 7.29 -2.04 -0.06
N VAL A 19 6.64 -1.11 0.65
CA VAL A 19 7.29 0.04 1.31
C VAL A 19 6.74 0.15 2.73
N ARG A 20 7.61 0.52 3.67
CA ARG A 20 7.25 0.66 5.07
C ARG A 20 7.61 2.05 5.57
N GLY A 21 6.74 2.62 6.40
CA GLY A 21 7.10 3.74 7.26
C GLY A 21 7.22 5.07 6.54
N ILE A 22 6.40 5.31 5.52
CA ILE A 22 6.29 6.63 4.88
C ILE A 22 5.66 7.56 5.90
N GLN A 23 6.42 8.53 6.41
CA GLN A 23 5.92 9.46 7.42
C GLN A 23 4.85 10.37 6.83
N GLU A 24 3.71 10.48 7.53
CA GLU A 24 2.64 11.42 7.17
C GLU A 24 3.03 12.86 7.52
N GLU A 25 3.77 13.03 8.62
CA GLU A 25 4.19 14.31 9.16
C GLU A 25 5.68 14.30 9.49
N ASP A 26 6.32 15.47 9.49
CA ASP A 26 7.71 15.60 9.92
C ASP A 26 7.80 15.22 11.41
N SER A 27 8.58 14.18 11.73
CA SER A 27 8.79 13.70 13.09
C SER A 27 9.29 14.77 14.07
N ARG A 28 9.89 15.87 13.60
CA ARG A 28 10.33 17.01 14.43
C ARG A 28 9.18 17.90 14.85
N GLN A 29 8.05 17.83 14.13
CA GLN A 29 6.85 18.63 14.35
C GLN A 29 5.79 17.88 15.18
N VAL A 30 5.95 16.56 15.34
CA VAL A 30 5.03 15.73 16.12
C VAL A 30 5.62 15.49 17.52
N PRO A 31 5.04 16.07 18.58
CA PRO A 31 5.50 15.83 19.95
C PRO A 31 5.13 14.42 20.42
N GLY A 32 6.13 13.66 20.90
CA GLY A 32 5.95 12.33 21.50
C GLY A 32 6.62 11.20 20.72
N ASP A 33 6.24 9.96 21.04
CA ASP A 33 6.78 8.75 20.41
C ASP A 33 5.84 8.13 19.36
N LEU A 34 4.72 8.80 19.06
CA LEU A 34 3.67 8.35 18.14
C LEU A 34 3.83 9.03 16.80
N LEU A 35 4.02 8.23 15.74
CA LEU A 35 4.08 8.73 14.37
C LEU A 35 3.04 7.99 13.54
N ALA A 36 2.23 8.76 12.83
CA ALA A 36 1.40 8.23 11.76
C ALA A 36 2.27 7.97 10.54
N GLU A 37 2.23 6.74 10.06
CA GLU A 37 3.00 6.30 8.92
C GLU A 37 2.12 5.53 7.93
N TRP A 38 2.52 5.51 6.67
CA TRP A 38 1.90 4.73 5.63
C TRP A 38 2.79 3.57 5.23
N ASP A 39 2.18 2.40 5.12
CA ASP A 39 2.78 1.22 4.51
C ASP A 39 2.13 0.98 3.16
N ILE A 40 2.94 0.60 2.17
CA ILE A 40 2.47 0.11 0.88
C ILE A 40 2.56 -1.41 0.91
N LEU A 41 1.42 -2.06 0.71
CA LEU A 41 1.23 -3.49 0.86
C LEU A 41 0.79 -4.10 -0.46
N PHE A 42 1.28 -5.31 -0.73
CA PHE A 42 0.75 -6.19 -1.77
C PHE A 42 -0.16 -7.23 -1.14
N HIS A 43 -1.41 -7.29 -1.57
CA HIS A 43 -2.40 -8.28 -1.15
C HIS A 43 -2.55 -9.35 -2.24
N PRO A 44 -1.91 -10.52 -2.08
CA PRO A 44 -2.02 -11.56 -3.09
C PRO A 44 -3.45 -12.08 -3.17
N ALA A 45 -3.90 -12.32 -4.40
CA ALA A 45 -5.09 -13.10 -4.68
C ALA A 45 -4.89 -14.53 -4.12
N THR A 46 -5.96 -15.14 -3.64
CA THR A 46 -6.01 -16.52 -3.17
C THR A 46 -6.11 -17.51 -4.33
N ASP A 47 -6.36 -17.01 -5.55
CA ASP A 47 -6.42 -17.83 -6.74
C ASP A 47 -5.00 -18.26 -7.17
N ASN A 48 -4.79 -19.58 -7.20
CA ASN A 48 -3.54 -20.22 -7.62
C ASN A 48 -3.62 -20.70 -9.08
N SER A 49 -4.62 -20.28 -9.85
CA SER A 49 -4.80 -20.67 -11.25
C SER A 49 -3.68 -20.16 -12.17
N SER A 50 -3.00 -19.08 -11.78
CA SER A 50 -1.86 -18.50 -12.49
C SER A 50 -0.54 -18.93 -11.85
N PRO A 51 0.48 -19.31 -12.66
CA PRO A 51 1.83 -19.54 -12.15
C PRO A 51 2.48 -18.26 -11.59
N GLU A 52 2.00 -17.09 -12.01
CA GLU A 52 2.42 -15.79 -11.51
C GLU A 52 1.49 -15.32 -10.39
N VAL A 53 2.06 -14.93 -9.25
CA VAL A 53 1.32 -14.40 -8.09
C VAL A 53 0.81 -13.00 -8.43
N ARG A 54 -0.51 -12.82 -8.40
CA ARG A 54 -1.18 -11.54 -8.68
C ARG A 54 -1.91 -11.02 -7.46
N GLY A 55 -2.16 -9.72 -7.41
CA GLY A 55 -2.80 -9.11 -6.27
C GLY A 55 -2.95 -7.59 -6.37
N ASP A 56 -3.39 -7.00 -5.28
CA ASP A 56 -3.63 -5.56 -5.20
C ASP A 56 -2.49 -4.83 -4.50
N VAL A 57 -2.30 -3.57 -4.87
CA VAL A 57 -1.40 -2.64 -4.17
C VAL A 57 -2.25 -1.69 -3.34
N VAL A 58 -2.00 -1.67 -2.04
CA VAL A 58 -2.83 -0.99 -1.05
C VAL A 58 -1.95 -0.16 -0.12
N ALA A 59 -2.32 1.09 0.12
CA ALA A 59 -1.72 1.94 1.15
C ALA A 59 -2.51 1.78 2.46
N ARG A 60 -1.80 1.51 3.56
CA ARG A 60 -2.40 1.40 4.88
C ARG A 60 -1.73 2.35 5.85
N ARG A 61 -2.52 3.27 6.40
CA ARG A 61 -2.11 4.10 7.53
C ARG A 61 -1.92 3.25 8.77
N THR A 62 -0.83 3.47 9.49
CA THR A 62 -0.41 2.71 10.65
C THR A 62 0.21 3.67 11.66
N VAL A 63 -0.30 3.70 12.88
CA VAL A 63 0.31 4.48 13.96
C VAL A 63 1.36 3.62 14.65
N ARG A 64 2.62 4.07 14.57
CA ARG A 64 3.76 3.39 15.18
C ARG A 64 4.25 4.16 16.39
N ARG A 65 4.62 3.40 17.42
CA ARG A 65 5.36 3.94 18.55
C ARG A 65 6.84 3.68 18.38
N ALA A 66 7.63 4.73 18.26
CA ALA A 66 9.09 4.67 18.17
C ALA A 66 9.71 4.76 19.56
N ARG A 67 9.90 3.63 20.24
CA ARG A 67 10.78 3.56 21.43
C ARG A 67 12.17 3.12 20.99
N HIS A 68 13.21 3.71 21.58
CA HIS A 68 14.66 3.62 21.30
C HIS A 68 15.28 2.29 20.80
N SER A 69 14.57 1.17 20.77
CA SER A 69 15.02 -0.12 20.20
C SER A 69 13.92 -0.99 19.60
N ARG A 70 12.64 -0.61 19.66
CA ARG A 70 11.51 -1.41 19.16
C ARG A 70 10.37 -0.52 18.66
N THR A 71 10.05 -0.62 17.38
CA THR A 71 8.83 -0.05 16.78
C THR A 71 7.67 -1.03 16.95
N SER A 72 6.66 -0.65 17.73
CA SER A 72 5.40 -1.42 17.86
C SER A 72 4.26 -0.69 17.18
N ILE A 73 3.44 -1.41 16.40
CA ILE A 73 2.20 -0.88 15.83
C ILE A 73 1.18 -0.81 16.96
N LEU A 74 0.68 0.39 17.26
CA LEU A 74 -0.33 0.58 18.32
C LEU A 74 -1.75 0.55 17.75
N GLU A 75 -1.93 1.07 16.54
CA GLU A 75 -3.20 1.09 15.86
C GLU A 75 -2.94 1.00 14.35
N GLY A 76 -3.47 -0.04 13.71
CA GLY A 76 -3.50 -0.15 12.26
C GLY A 76 -4.85 0.37 11.78
N ASP A 77 -4.84 1.32 10.85
CA ASP A 77 -6.08 1.93 10.39
C ASP A 77 -7.04 0.88 9.79
N SER A 78 -8.32 1.08 10.08
CA SER A 78 -9.41 0.22 9.66
C SER A 78 -9.71 0.36 8.17
N HIS A 79 -9.31 1.50 7.58
CA HIS A 79 -9.68 1.91 6.23
C HIS A 79 -8.44 2.13 5.36
N PRO A 80 -7.93 1.06 4.71
CA PRO A 80 -6.81 1.23 3.78
C PRO A 80 -7.25 2.01 2.52
N VAL A 81 -6.34 2.80 1.97
CA VAL A 81 -6.48 3.44 0.67
C VAL A 81 -6.04 2.46 -0.41
N ILE A 82 -6.94 2.09 -1.30
CA ILE A 82 -6.62 1.20 -2.42
C ILE A 82 -5.87 2.02 -3.48
N LEU A 83 -4.61 1.67 -3.74
CA LEU A 83 -3.80 2.37 -4.76
C LEU A 83 -4.02 1.77 -6.14
N LEU A 84 -4.03 0.44 -6.24
CA LEU A 84 -4.32 -0.27 -7.47
C LEU A 84 -4.99 -1.61 -7.17
N ALA A 85 -6.17 -1.81 -7.75
CA ALA A 85 -7.06 -2.94 -7.46
C ALA A 85 -7.32 -3.81 -8.71
N THR A 86 -6.29 -4.10 -9.51
CA THR A 86 -6.44 -4.72 -10.84
C THR A 86 -5.66 -6.02 -11.01
N ASP A 87 -5.32 -6.71 -9.92
CA ASP A 87 -4.58 -7.98 -9.95
C ASP A 87 -3.26 -7.87 -10.73
N VAL A 88 -2.36 -7.03 -10.24
CA VAL A 88 -1.04 -6.85 -10.83
C VAL A 88 -0.10 -7.99 -10.42
N PRO A 89 0.86 -8.36 -11.28
CA PRO A 89 1.95 -9.24 -10.89
C PRO A 89 2.69 -8.72 -9.67
N ALA A 90 3.06 -9.62 -8.75
CA ALA A 90 3.84 -9.27 -7.56
C ALA A 90 5.18 -8.60 -7.91
N THR A 91 5.81 -9.02 -9.01
CA THR A 91 7.05 -8.45 -9.56
C THR A 91 6.88 -6.99 -10.00
N ALA A 92 5.70 -6.62 -10.48
CA ALA A 92 5.39 -5.27 -10.95
C ALA A 92 4.87 -4.34 -9.83
N ALA A 93 4.67 -4.85 -8.61
CA ALA A 93 4.06 -4.08 -7.53
C ALA A 93 4.90 -2.86 -7.11
N GLY A 94 6.24 -2.95 -7.20
CA GLY A 94 7.14 -1.81 -6.97
C GLY A 94 7.10 -0.76 -8.09
N ASP A 95 6.85 -1.17 -9.33
CA ASP A 95 6.73 -0.27 -10.47
C ASP A 95 5.46 0.57 -10.38
N VAL A 96 4.36 -0.04 -9.91
CA VAL A 96 3.10 0.67 -9.61
C VAL A 96 3.34 1.76 -8.58
N TRP A 97 4.05 1.47 -7.49
CA TRP A 97 4.40 2.49 -6.50
C TRP A 97 5.25 3.62 -7.11
N SER A 98 6.21 3.28 -7.95
CA SER A 98 7.04 4.26 -8.65
C SER A 98 6.21 5.14 -9.61
N GLN A 99 5.15 4.61 -10.22
CA GLN A 99 4.19 5.38 -11.03
C GLN A 99 3.38 6.35 -10.17
N VAL A 100 2.91 5.92 -8.99
CA VAL A 100 2.20 6.78 -8.02
C VAL A 100 3.06 7.99 -7.64
N LEU A 101 4.33 7.77 -7.29
CA LEU A 101 5.24 8.85 -6.92
C LEU A 101 5.46 9.85 -8.06
N ARG A 102 5.74 9.36 -9.28
CA ARG A 102 5.91 10.24 -10.45
C ARG A 102 4.64 11.00 -10.81
N SER A 103 3.47 10.38 -10.67
CA SER A 103 2.19 11.05 -10.87
C SER A 103 2.01 12.17 -9.85
N ALA A 104 2.29 11.90 -8.57
CA ALA A 104 2.19 12.91 -7.51
C ALA A 104 3.16 14.09 -7.72
N GLU A 105 4.41 13.84 -8.12
CA GLU A 105 5.40 14.89 -8.44
C GLU A 105 4.94 15.83 -9.58
N ARG A 106 4.10 15.32 -10.47
CA ARG A 106 3.52 16.09 -11.59
C ARG A 106 2.18 16.75 -11.25
N GLY A 107 1.72 16.66 -10.00
CA GLY A 107 0.41 17.13 -9.58
C GLY A 107 -0.76 16.26 -10.07
N GLY A 108 -0.47 15.01 -10.45
CA GLY A 108 -1.45 14.02 -10.87
C GLY A 108 -2.26 13.45 -9.69
N THR A 109 -3.31 12.73 -10.06
CA THR A 109 -4.28 12.06 -9.19
C THR A 109 -4.08 10.54 -9.22
N LEU A 110 -4.72 9.80 -8.31
CA LEU A 110 -4.72 8.32 -8.36
C LEU A 110 -5.32 7.77 -9.67
N SER A 111 -6.20 8.52 -10.34
CA SER A 111 -6.73 8.14 -11.65
C SER A 111 -5.67 8.14 -12.74
N ASP A 112 -4.66 9.02 -12.66
CA ASP A 112 -3.56 9.06 -13.61
C ASP A 112 -2.69 7.80 -13.51
N VAL A 113 -2.51 7.28 -12.29
CA VAL A 113 -1.81 6.01 -12.04
C VAL A 113 -2.53 4.85 -12.72
N LEU A 114 -3.87 4.78 -12.63
CA LEU A 114 -4.67 3.76 -13.31
C LEU A 114 -4.50 3.84 -14.83
N MET A 115 -4.54 5.04 -15.40
CA MET A 115 -4.38 5.25 -16.84
C MET A 115 -2.96 4.91 -17.32
N GLU A 116 -1.93 5.33 -16.58
CA GLU A 116 -0.53 5.00 -16.90
C GLU A 116 -0.30 3.50 -16.85
N HIS A 117 -0.79 2.82 -15.81
CA HIS A 117 -0.68 1.37 -15.68
C HIS A 117 -1.36 0.65 -16.85
N GLN A 118 -2.59 1.04 -17.21
CA GLN A 118 -3.30 0.47 -18.37
C GLN A 118 -2.55 0.66 -19.69
N ARG A 119 -1.84 1.78 -19.87
CA ARG A 119 -1.01 2.03 -21.06
C ARG A 119 0.21 1.12 -21.09
N SER A 120 0.84 0.84 -19.95
CA SER A 120 2.01 -0.04 -19.86
C SER A 120 1.71 -1.53 -20.09
N GLN A 121 0.44 -1.93 -20.03
CA GLN A 121 -0.01 -3.31 -20.24
C GLN A 121 -0.44 -3.60 -21.70
N ARG A 122 -0.38 -2.61 -22.59
CA ARG A 122 -0.69 -2.74 -24.02
C ARG A 122 0.59 -2.86 -24.84
#